data_AF-A0A2U2ZV20-F1
#
_entry.id   AF-A0A2U2ZV20-F1
#
_cell.length_a   1.000
_cell.length_b   1.000
_cell.length_c   1.000
_cell.angle_alpha   90.00
_cell.angle_beta   90.00
_cell.angle_gamma   90.00
#
_symmetry.space_group_name_H-M   'P 1'
#
loop_
_entity.id
_entity.type
_entity.pdbx_description
1 polymer ?
#
loop_
_entity_poly.entity_id
_entity_poly.type
_entity_poly.pdbx_seq_one_letter_code
_entity_poly.pdbx_strand_id
1 'polypeptide(L)'
;MSSTAADHRAIAFKLESQRGTEFLVHVYPSSQSGQAVARGICTGKYPSYQPAGAFQAIASQHDDGTAVWARYVDGLDLPPIAREMTVRVPDYGTQPGYEGVRLVEVTISARCPRCGGPRGAVRKDHFVRDGARMVRDAWHNGCGHQDDYQAVLAEAARRAKQVTKTAEPQPRGGEIEPVQGGRYEKAVRLIVEALKAAPWARVRVAARLLEENGEREAADAVRQFIGASATRNNTSARAVARYLVHLDSNAAADTSTGGQK
;
A
#
# COMPACT_ATOMS: atom_id res chain seq x y z
N MET A 1 20.75 8.33 16.92
CA MET A 1 21.00 9.49 16.05
C MET A 1 19.71 10.30 15.97
N SER A 2 19.68 11.52 16.51
CA SER A 2 18.51 12.39 16.37
C SER A 2 18.36 12.75 14.89
N SER A 3 17.25 12.35 14.27
CA SER A 3 16.91 12.81 12.93
C SER A 3 16.72 14.32 12.98
N THR A 4 17.66 15.09 12.46
CA THR A 4 17.49 16.53 12.27
C THR A 4 16.22 16.76 11.45
N ALA A 5 15.34 17.65 11.92
CA ALA A 5 14.14 17.99 11.18
C ALA A 5 14.53 18.56 9.80
N ALA A 6 13.81 18.17 8.76
CA ALA A 6 14.08 18.64 7.40
C ALA A 6 13.86 20.15 7.30
N ASP A 7 14.84 20.89 6.77
CA ASP A 7 14.68 22.30 6.41
C ASP A 7 13.95 22.42 5.06
N HIS A 8 12.63 22.27 5.13
CA HIS A 8 11.75 22.33 3.97
C HIS A 8 11.85 23.65 3.19
N ARG A 9 12.19 24.76 3.85
CA ARG A 9 12.32 26.07 3.19
C ARG A 9 13.60 26.12 2.36
N ALA A 10 14.73 25.70 2.92
CA ALA A 10 15.99 25.65 2.19
C ALA A 10 15.91 24.69 0.99
N ILE A 11 15.27 23.53 1.17
CA ILE A 11 15.09 22.54 0.09
C ILE A 11 14.19 23.08 -1.01
N ALA A 12 13.07 23.72 -0.69
CA ALA A 12 12.18 24.33 -1.69
C ALA A 12 12.90 25.40 -2.52
N PHE A 13 13.66 26.28 -1.88
CA PHE A 13 14.49 27.27 -2.58
C PHE A 13 15.51 26.62 -3.52
N LYS A 14 16.12 25.51 -3.11
CA LYS A 14 17.04 24.72 -3.95
C LYS A 14 16.33 24.11 -5.16
N LEU A 15 15.12 23.57 -4.97
CA LEU A 15 14.30 23.00 -6.03
C LEU A 15 13.88 24.06 -7.06
N GLU A 16 13.51 25.25 -6.61
CA GLU A 16 13.15 26.39 -7.47
C GLU A 16 14.34 26.92 -8.27
N SER A 17 15.53 26.99 -7.66
CA SER A 17 16.74 27.42 -8.36
C SER A 17 17.28 26.39 -9.35
N GLN A 18 16.97 25.10 -9.16
CA GLN A 18 17.39 24.00 -10.02
C GLN A 18 16.19 23.28 -10.64
N ARG A 19 15.36 24.08 -11.34
CA ARG A 19 14.09 23.67 -11.97
C ARG A 19 14.25 22.35 -12.74
N GLY A 20 13.30 21.43 -12.53
CA GLY A 20 13.27 20.11 -13.16
C GLY A 20 14.22 19.06 -12.57
N THR A 21 15.23 19.45 -11.78
CA THR A 21 16.14 18.52 -11.10
C THR A 21 15.52 17.97 -9.83
N GLU A 22 15.69 16.66 -9.60
CA GLU A 22 15.20 15.99 -8.41
C GLU A 22 16.19 16.10 -7.24
N PHE A 23 15.68 16.47 -6.06
CA PHE A 23 16.45 16.49 -4.82
C PHE A 23 15.79 15.63 -3.74
N LEU A 24 16.62 14.99 -2.93
CA LEU A 24 16.19 14.38 -1.68
C LEU A 24 15.71 15.50 -0.74
N VAL A 25 14.46 15.40 -0.32
CA VAL A 25 13.87 16.27 0.69
C VAL A 25 14.29 15.78 2.07
N HIS A 26 13.95 14.53 2.40
CA HIS A 26 14.31 13.91 3.67
C HIS A 26 14.07 12.40 3.62
N VAL A 27 14.63 11.67 4.58
CA VAL A 27 14.29 10.26 4.84
C VAL A 27 13.42 10.18 6.08
N TYR A 28 12.17 9.76 5.92
CA TYR A 28 11.20 9.64 7.01
C TYR A 28 11.21 8.23 7.59
N PRO A 29 10.97 8.06 8.90
CA PRO A 29 11.07 6.76 9.57
C PRO A 29 9.98 5.77 9.17
N SER A 30 8.88 6.23 8.55
CA SER A 30 7.79 5.37 8.11
C SER A 30 7.31 5.70 6.70
N SER A 31 6.82 4.68 6.00
CA SER A 31 6.19 4.81 4.68
C SER A 31 4.98 5.76 4.72
N GLN A 32 4.17 5.69 5.78
CA GLN A 32 3.02 6.58 5.94
C GLN A 32 3.44 8.05 6.04
N SER A 33 4.47 8.35 6.85
CA SER A 33 5.00 9.71 6.99
C SER A 33 5.57 10.23 5.67
N GLY A 34 6.41 9.43 4.99
CA GLY A 34 6.99 9.81 3.70
C GLY A 34 5.91 10.05 2.63
N GLN A 35 4.91 9.18 2.53
CA GLN A 35 3.78 9.36 1.60
C GLN A 35 2.93 10.58 1.93
N ALA A 36 2.69 10.87 3.22
CA ALA A 36 1.96 12.06 3.65
C ALA A 36 2.70 13.34 3.25
N VAL A 37 4.02 13.37 3.42
CA VAL A 37 4.86 14.50 3.02
C VAL A 37 4.90 14.66 1.51
N ALA A 38 5.18 13.59 0.75
CA ALA A 38 5.20 13.66 -0.72
C ALA A 38 3.87 14.21 -1.28
N ARG A 39 2.73 13.74 -0.75
CA ARG A 39 1.41 14.30 -1.11
C ARG A 39 1.28 15.77 -0.72
N GLY A 40 1.68 16.13 0.50
CA GLY A 40 1.61 17.51 0.99
C GLY A 40 2.43 18.49 0.16
N ILE A 41 3.59 18.05 -0.35
CA ILE A 41 4.39 18.83 -1.30
C ILE A 41 3.61 19.03 -2.62
N CYS A 42 3.09 17.95 -3.22
CA CYS A 42 2.35 18.05 -4.48
C CYS A 42 1.10 18.94 -4.37
N THR A 43 0.40 18.91 -3.23
CA THR A 43 -0.83 19.69 -3.01
C THR A 43 -0.58 21.10 -2.49
N GLY A 44 0.67 21.54 -2.32
CA GLY A 44 0.98 22.84 -1.70
C GLY A 44 0.48 23.00 -0.26
N LYS A 45 0.35 21.88 0.48
CA LYS A 45 -0.10 21.89 1.89
C LYS A 45 0.90 22.63 2.78
N TYR A 46 2.18 22.57 2.41
CA TYR A 46 3.27 23.23 3.12
C TYR A 46 3.54 24.59 2.47
N PRO A 47 3.65 25.68 3.26
CA PRO A 47 3.87 27.03 2.70
C PRO A 47 5.09 27.12 1.77
N SER A 48 6.17 26.40 2.08
CA SER A 48 7.39 26.38 1.24
C SER A 48 7.20 25.72 -0.13
N TYR A 49 6.13 24.96 -0.36
CA TYR A 49 5.89 24.23 -1.62
C TYR A 49 4.62 24.71 -2.33
N GLN A 50 4.25 25.98 -2.14
CA GLN A 50 3.15 26.63 -2.84
C GLN A 50 3.63 27.30 -4.13
N PRO A 51 2.75 27.49 -5.15
CA PRO A 51 1.36 27.05 -5.19
C PRO A 51 1.21 25.54 -5.39
N ALA A 52 0.00 25.00 -5.16
CA ALA A 52 -0.31 23.60 -5.42
C ALA A 52 -0.02 23.24 -6.89
N GLY A 53 0.63 22.10 -7.12
CA GLY A 53 1.06 21.67 -8.46
C GLY A 53 2.42 22.23 -8.91
N ALA A 54 3.00 23.22 -8.21
CA ALA A 54 4.32 23.77 -8.58
C ALA A 54 5.47 22.78 -8.36
N PHE A 55 5.27 21.78 -7.50
CA PHE A 55 6.24 20.74 -7.18
C PHE A 55 5.65 19.35 -7.45
N GLN A 56 6.48 18.45 -7.98
CA GLN A 56 6.22 17.02 -7.97
C GLN A 56 7.07 16.36 -6.91
N ALA A 57 6.49 15.43 -6.16
CA ALA A 57 7.21 14.64 -5.17
C ALA A 57 6.78 13.18 -5.20
N ILE A 58 7.70 12.31 -4.80
CA ILE A 58 7.48 10.88 -4.66
C ILE A 58 8.11 10.39 -3.36
N ALA A 59 7.46 9.42 -2.72
CA ALA A 59 8.00 8.66 -1.61
C ALA A 59 8.43 7.29 -2.11
N SER A 60 9.62 6.84 -1.71
CA SER A 60 10.20 5.56 -2.12
C SER A 60 10.94 4.90 -0.96
N GLN A 61 11.10 3.57 -1.06
CA GLN A 61 11.86 2.80 -0.07
C GLN A 61 13.31 3.28 0.00
N HIS A 62 13.85 3.28 1.22
CA HIS A 62 15.22 3.61 1.58
C HIS A 62 15.64 2.67 2.72
N ASP A 63 16.92 2.34 2.86
CA ASP A 63 17.41 1.48 3.96
C ASP A 63 16.97 2.01 5.34
N ASP A 64 17.18 3.30 5.58
CA ASP A 64 16.78 4.02 6.80
C ASP A 64 15.29 4.46 6.87
N GLY A 65 14.43 4.03 5.94
CA GLY A 65 12.99 4.31 5.99
C GLY A 65 12.37 4.65 4.64
N THR A 66 11.90 5.87 4.47
CA THR A 66 11.19 6.32 3.26
C THR A 66 11.73 7.66 2.80
N ALA A 67 12.52 7.63 1.73
CA ALA A 67 13.04 8.82 1.09
C ALA A 67 11.91 9.55 0.35
N VAL A 68 11.83 10.86 0.53
CA VAL A 68 10.98 11.74 -0.27
C VAL A 68 11.87 12.52 -1.20
N TRP A 69 11.65 12.37 -2.49
CA TRP A 69 12.31 13.13 -3.56
C TRP A 69 11.30 14.09 -4.16
N ALA A 70 11.75 15.30 -4.49
CA ALA A 70 10.91 16.30 -5.13
C ALA A 70 11.66 17.02 -6.26
N ARG A 71 10.92 17.67 -7.16
CA ARG A 71 11.42 18.62 -8.15
C ARG A 71 10.40 19.75 -8.36
N TYR A 72 10.89 20.94 -8.68
CA TYR A 72 10.03 22.04 -9.12
C TYR A 72 9.66 21.85 -10.60
N VAL A 73 8.38 22.00 -10.92
CA VAL A 73 7.82 21.74 -12.26
C VAL A 73 6.95 22.87 -12.81
N ASP A 74 6.63 23.89 -12.03
CA ASP A 74 5.78 24.99 -12.51
C ASP A 74 6.35 25.62 -13.77
N GLY A 75 5.51 25.84 -14.79
CA GLY A 75 5.92 26.36 -16.10
C GLY A 75 6.88 25.48 -16.90
N LEU A 76 7.08 24.20 -16.53
CA LEU A 76 7.91 23.26 -17.28
C LEU A 76 7.03 22.14 -17.87
N ASP A 77 7.28 21.78 -19.13
CA ASP A 77 6.70 20.58 -19.73
C ASP A 77 7.59 19.37 -19.42
N LEU A 78 7.43 18.84 -18.20
CA LEU A 78 8.15 17.64 -17.76
C LEU A 78 7.18 16.47 -17.61
N PRO A 79 7.55 15.26 -18.08
CA PRO A 79 6.74 14.07 -17.86
C PRO A 79 6.65 13.81 -16.35
N PRO A 80 5.58 13.17 -15.83
CA PRO A 80 5.51 12.80 -14.42
C PRO A 80 6.74 12.03 -13.95
N ILE A 81 7.10 12.20 -12.68
CA ILE A 81 8.18 11.43 -12.06
C ILE A 81 7.96 9.92 -12.30
N ALA A 82 8.91 9.28 -12.98
CA ALA A 82 8.84 7.84 -13.24
C ALA A 82 8.79 7.06 -11.93
N ARG A 83 7.82 6.16 -11.82
CA ARG A 83 7.67 5.26 -10.66
C ARG A 83 8.29 3.89 -10.93
N GLU A 84 8.31 3.52 -12.20
CA GLU A 84 8.66 2.20 -12.68
C GLU A 84 9.50 2.31 -13.95
N MET A 85 10.26 1.26 -14.20
CA MET A 85 11.05 1.08 -15.41
C MET A 85 11.05 -0.40 -15.79
N THR A 86 11.15 -0.66 -17.09
CA THR A 86 11.24 -2.01 -17.64
C THR A 86 12.69 -2.29 -18.00
N VAL A 87 13.18 -3.46 -17.59
CA VAL A 87 14.56 -3.90 -17.84
C VAL A 87 14.61 -5.36 -18.24
N ARG A 88 15.61 -5.72 -19.04
CA ARG A 88 15.92 -7.10 -19.44
C ARG A 88 17.07 -7.63 -18.64
N VAL A 89 16.81 -8.58 -17.75
CA VAL A 89 17.82 -9.12 -16.81
C VAL A 89 18.00 -10.61 -17.00
N PRO A 90 19.19 -11.16 -16.68
CA PRO A 90 19.41 -12.59 -16.70
C PRO A 90 18.69 -13.26 -15.53
N ASP A 91 17.86 -14.24 -15.82
CA ASP A 91 17.31 -15.22 -14.90
C ASP A 91 18.11 -16.52 -15.01
N TYR A 92 18.82 -16.84 -13.93
CA TYR A 92 19.66 -18.04 -13.81
C TYR A 92 18.87 -19.26 -13.31
N GLY A 93 17.57 -19.11 -13.05
CA GLY A 93 16.72 -20.15 -12.47
C GLY A 93 17.00 -20.42 -10.99
N THR A 94 16.10 -21.18 -10.36
CA THR A 94 16.24 -21.63 -8.96
C THR A 94 16.28 -23.15 -8.82
N GLN A 95 16.19 -23.89 -9.93
CA GLN A 95 16.08 -25.36 -9.90
C GLN A 95 17.46 -26.04 -9.81
N PRO A 96 17.58 -27.16 -9.06
CA PRO A 96 18.73 -28.04 -9.15
C PRO A 96 18.83 -28.62 -10.58
N GLY A 97 19.97 -28.45 -11.23
CA GLY A 97 20.10 -28.70 -12.67
C GLY A 97 19.93 -27.40 -13.46
N TYR A 98 21.04 -26.70 -13.67
CA TYR A 98 21.07 -25.45 -14.40
C TYR A 98 20.77 -25.69 -15.89
N GLU A 99 19.65 -25.17 -16.40
CA GLU A 99 19.28 -25.19 -17.82
C GLU A 99 19.44 -23.79 -18.45
N GLY A 100 20.68 -23.31 -18.54
CA GLY A 100 21.05 -22.08 -19.25
C GLY A 100 20.53 -20.77 -18.64
N VAL A 101 21.01 -19.63 -19.16
CA VAL A 101 20.49 -18.30 -18.79
C VAL A 101 19.32 -17.93 -19.68
N ARG A 102 18.21 -17.48 -19.06
CA ARG A 102 17.10 -16.84 -19.76
C ARG A 102 17.19 -15.33 -19.58
N LEU A 103 16.97 -14.56 -20.64
CA LEU A 103 16.75 -13.12 -20.50
C LEU A 103 15.25 -12.87 -20.35
N VAL A 104 14.87 -12.26 -19.24
CA VAL A 104 13.48 -11.93 -18.94
C VAL A 104 13.30 -10.42 -18.86
N GLU A 105 12.20 -9.94 -19.42
CA GLU A 105 11.79 -8.55 -19.27
C GLU A 105 10.94 -8.41 -18.01
N VAL A 106 11.33 -7.49 -17.13
CA VAL A 106 10.67 -7.28 -15.84
C VAL A 106 10.45 -5.80 -15.56
N THR A 107 9.33 -5.50 -14.89
CA THR A 107 9.01 -4.14 -14.41
C THR A 107 9.41 -3.99 -12.95
N ILE A 108 10.25 -3.00 -12.66
CA ILE A 108 10.76 -2.69 -11.32
C ILE A 108 10.59 -1.21 -11.00
N SER A 109 10.93 -0.81 -9.77
CA SER A 109 10.93 0.59 -9.40
C SER A 109 11.95 1.38 -10.21
N ALA A 110 11.57 2.57 -10.65
CA ALA A 110 12.52 3.55 -11.15
C ALA A 110 13.41 4.15 -10.04
N ARG A 111 13.28 3.65 -8.79
CA ARG A 111 14.02 4.11 -7.62
C ARG A 111 14.99 3.05 -7.12
N CYS A 112 16.17 3.49 -6.70
CA CYS A 112 17.16 2.65 -6.07
C CYS A 112 16.61 2.19 -4.70
N PRO A 113 16.60 0.89 -4.38
CA PRO A 113 16.04 0.39 -3.13
C PRO A 113 16.84 0.85 -1.90
N ARG A 114 18.10 1.23 -2.10
CA ARG A 114 19.04 1.65 -1.05
C ARG A 114 18.83 3.08 -0.61
N CYS A 115 18.90 4.03 -1.57
CA CYS A 115 18.83 5.47 -1.29
C CYS A 115 17.50 6.12 -1.68
N GLY A 116 16.57 5.38 -2.29
CA GLY A 116 15.31 5.91 -2.82
C GLY A 116 15.45 6.90 -3.99
N GLY A 117 16.67 7.26 -4.42
CA GLY A 117 16.91 8.14 -5.56
C GLY A 117 16.56 7.51 -6.90
N PRO A 118 16.52 8.29 -7.99
CA PRO A 118 16.28 7.74 -9.33
C PRO A 118 17.36 6.72 -9.69
N ARG A 119 16.96 5.60 -10.30
CA ARG A 119 17.92 4.68 -10.92
C ARG A 119 18.56 5.35 -12.12
N GLY A 120 19.77 4.90 -12.44
CA GLY A 120 20.49 5.36 -13.62
C GLY A 120 19.75 5.04 -14.92
N ALA A 121 20.14 5.72 -15.99
CA ALA A 121 19.68 5.38 -17.32
C ALA A 121 20.09 3.94 -17.69
N VAL A 122 19.15 3.21 -18.29
CA VAL A 122 19.38 1.84 -18.76
C VAL A 122 20.32 1.88 -19.96
N ARG A 123 21.35 1.03 -19.92
CA ARG A 123 22.28 0.77 -21.02
C ARG A 123 22.34 -0.72 -21.34
N LYS A 124 22.63 -1.04 -22.60
CA LYS A 124 22.90 -2.42 -23.01
C LYS A 124 24.27 -2.87 -22.48
N ASP A 125 24.33 -4.09 -21.98
CA ASP A 125 25.53 -4.71 -21.43
C ASP A 125 25.68 -6.12 -22.05
N HIS A 126 26.80 -6.34 -22.73
CA HIS A 126 27.08 -7.64 -23.34
C HIS A 126 27.75 -8.54 -22.31
N PHE A 127 27.32 -9.79 -22.22
CA PHE A 127 27.98 -10.81 -21.42
C PHE A 127 28.00 -12.14 -22.17
N VAL A 128 28.93 -13.02 -21.79
CA VAL A 128 29.03 -14.37 -22.33
C VAL A 128 28.74 -15.36 -21.21
N ARG A 129 27.87 -16.33 -21.48
CA ARG A 129 27.53 -17.40 -20.55
C ARG A 129 27.19 -18.65 -21.35
N ASP A 130 27.73 -19.78 -20.94
CA ASP A 130 27.56 -21.08 -21.61
C ASP A 130 27.92 -21.04 -23.11
N GLY A 131 28.97 -20.30 -23.45
CA GLY A 131 29.40 -20.11 -24.84
C GLY A 131 28.51 -19.19 -25.68
N ALA A 132 27.34 -18.76 -25.17
CA ALA A 132 26.45 -17.84 -25.84
C ALA A 132 26.73 -16.38 -25.43
N ARG A 133 26.81 -15.49 -26.42
CA ARG A 133 26.88 -14.04 -26.19
C ARG A 133 25.47 -13.48 -26.09
N MET A 134 25.16 -12.86 -24.96
CA MET A 134 23.84 -12.31 -24.64
C MET A 134 23.93 -10.80 -24.37
N VAL A 135 22.78 -10.12 -24.39
CA VAL A 135 22.65 -8.69 -24.10
C VAL A 135 21.63 -8.49 -22.99
N ARG A 136 22.07 -7.97 -21.85
CA ARG A 136 21.21 -7.56 -20.74
C ARG A 136 21.17 -6.05 -20.60
N ASP A 137 20.30 -5.57 -19.75
CA ASP A 137 20.21 -4.17 -19.37
C ASP A 137 20.96 -3.95 -18.04
N ALA A 138 21.80 -2.91 -17.99
CA ALA A 138 22.55 -2.48 -16.82
C ALA A 138 22.35 -0.97 -16.59
N TRP A 139 22.62 -0.49 -15.38
CA TRP A 139 22.53 0.93 -15.04
C TRP A 139 23.49 1.26 -13.90
N HIS A 140 23.79 2.55 -13.71
CA HIS A 140 24.58 3.04 -12.60
C HIS A 140 23.73 3.97 -11.74
N ASN A 141 23.51 3.60 -10.48
CA ASN A 141 22.78 4.46 -9.55
C ASN A 141 23.69 5.61 -9.09
N GLY A 142 23.15 6.82 -8.99
CA GLY A 142 23.92 8.00 -8.54
C GLY A 142 24.48 7.87 -7.12
N CYS A 143 23.93 6.96 -6.30
CA CYS A 143 24.45 6.66 -4.96
C CYS A 143 25.57 5.59 -4.94
N GLY A 144 25.98 5.07 -6.10
CA GLY A 144 26.98 4.01 -6.20
C GLY A 144 26.47 2.59 -5.88
N HIS A 145 25.21 2.42 -5.48
CA HIS A 145 24.62 1.10 -5.31
C HIS A 145 24.57 0.36 -6.65
N GLN A 146 25.09 -0.86 -6.69
CA GLN A 146 24.94 -1.77 -7.82
C GLN A 146 23.79 -2.73 -7.52
N ASP A 147 22.75 -2.69 -8.35
CA ASP A 147 21.63 -3.63 -8.21
C ASP A 147 22.07 -5.04 -8.64
N ASP A 148 21.89 -5.99 -7.74
CA ASP A 148 22.03 -7.41 -8.04
C ASP A 148 20.81 -7.92 -8.83
N TYR A 149 21.04 -8.70 -9.89
CA TYR A 149 19.94 -9.14 -10.76
C TYR A 149 18.97 -10.11 -10.07
N GLN A 150 19.41 -10.90 -9.08
CA GLN A 150 18.50 -11.73 -8.28
C GLN A 150 17.60 -10.84 -7.40
N ALA A 151 18.17 -9.78 -6.81
CA ALA A 151 17.38 -8.79 -6.07
C ALA A 151 16.36 -8.06 -6.97
N VAL A 152 16.74 -7.75 -8.22
CA VAL A 152 15.86 -7.16 -9.23
C VAL A 152 14.69 -8.10 -9.59
N LEU A 153 14.97 -9.39 -9.83
CA LEU A 153 13.93 -10.40 -10.09
C LEU A 153 12.99 -10.57 -8.89
N ALA A 154 13.54 -10.60 -7.67
CA ALA A 154 12.74 -10.67 -6.45
C ALA A 154 11.86 -9.42 -6.28
N GLU A 155 12.37 -8.23 -6.62
CA GLU A 155 11.58 -7.01 -6.62
C GLU A 155 10.43 -7.07 -7.63
N ALA A 156 10.70 -7.46 -8.87
CA ALA A 156 9.69 -7.63 -9.91
C ALA A 156 8.59 -8.61 -9.47
N ALA A 157 8.97 -9.75 -8.89
CA ALA A 157 8.03 -10.73 -8.36
C ALA A 157 7.15 -10.16 -7.23
N ARG A 158 7.73 -9.37 -6.31
CA ARG A 158 6.96 -8.68 -5.26
C ARG A 158 5.95 -7.69 -5.87
N ARG A 159 6.35 -6.93 -6.89
CA ARG A 159 5.49 -5.97 -7.58
C ARG A 159 4.35 -6.65 -8.35
N ALA A 160 4.65 -7.71 -9.09
CA ALA A 160 3.62 -8.50 -9.78
C ALA A 160 2.54 -8.98 -8.80
N LYS A 161 2.92 -9.45 -7.60
CA LYS A 161 1.99 -9.83 -6.53
C LYS A 161 1.18 -8.65 -5.96
N GLN A 162 1.70 -7.42 -6.02
CA GLN A 162 0.97 -6.22 -5.58
C GLN A 162 -0.04 -5.77 -6.63
N VAL A 163 0.33 -5.84 -7.91
CA VAL A 163 -0.57 -5.52 -9.03
C VAL A 163 -1.77 -6.47 -9.04
N THR A 164 -1.55 -7.78 -8.92
CA THR A 164 -2.64 -8.76 -8.86
C THR A 164 -3.56 -8.55 -7.66
N LYS A 165 -3.03 -8.16 -6.50
CA LYS A 165 -3.84 -7.78 -5.32
C LYS A 165 -4.67 -6.51 -5.49
N THR A 166 -4.28 -5.62 -6.39
CA THR A 166 -4.94 -4.32 -6.58
C THR A 166 -5.94 -4.38 -7.74
N ALA A 167 -5.70 -5.23 -8.73
CA ALA A 167 -6.52 -5.36 -9.94
C ALA A 167 -7.93 -5.87 -9.65
N GLU A 168 -8.11 -6.70 -8.63
CA GLU A 168 -9.43 -7.05 -8.12
C GLU A 168 -9.61 -6.37 -6.76
N PRO A 169 -10.56 -5.43 -6.60
CA PRO A 169 -10.95 -4.99 -5.28
C PRO A 169 -11.61 -6.19 -4.59
N GLN A 170 -10.79 -7.05 -3.97
CA GLN A 170 -11.30 -8.08 -3.10
C GLN A 170 -12.16 -7.37 -2.05
N PRO A 171 -13.44 -7.73 -1.92
CA PRO A 171 -14.32 -7.08 -0.96
C PRO A 171 -13.62 -7.11 0.40
N ARG A 172 -13.32 -5.92 0.95
CA ARG A 172 -12.53 -5.81 2.18
C ARG A 172 -13.27 -6.48 3.31
N GLY A 173 -12.76 -7.64 3.68
CA GLY A 173 -13.40 -8.55 4.62
C GLY A 173 -14.29 -9.53 3.87
N GLY A 174 -13.87 -10.80 3.87
CA GLY A 174 -14.59 -11.91 3.24
C GLY A 174 -16.07 -11.96 3.60
N GLU A 175 -16.80 -12.80 2.87
CA GLU A 175 -18.24 -12.98 3.03
C GLU A 175 -18.60 -13.19 4.51
N ILE A 176 -19.63 -12.47 4.95
CA ILE A 176 -20.14 -12.61 6.32
C ILE A 176 -21.39 -13.45 6.20
N GLU A 177 -21.26 -14.70 6.60
CA GLU A 177 -22.37 -15.63 6.67
C GLU A 177 -22.98 -15.58 8.07
N PRO A 178 -24.31 -15.40 8.20
CA PRO A 178 -24.98 -15.51 9.49
C PRO A 178 -24.95 -16.97 9.98
N VAL A 179 -24.91 -17.16 11.30
CA VAL A 179 -25.10 -18.50 11.90
C VAL A 179 -26.55 -18.91 11.70
N GLN A 180 -26.81 -20.00 11.00
CA GLN A 180 -28.16 -20.47 10.73
C GLN A 180 -28.88 -20.85 12.04
N GLY A 181 -30.07 -20.28 12.26
CA GLY A 181 -30.80 -20.42 13.52
C GLY A 181 -30.22 -19.62 14.69
N GLY A 182 -29.18 -18.82 14.44
CA GLY A 182 -28.58 -17.94 15.43
C GLY A 182 -29.54 -16.83 15.87
N ARG A 183 -29.38 -16.38 17.11
CA ARG A 183 -30.19 -15.33 17.74
C ARG A 183 -30.15 -14.03 16.92
N TYR A 184 -29.02 -13.73 16.28
CA TYR A 184 -28.81 -12.52 15.49
C TYR A 184 -28.80 -12.77 13.98
N GLU A 185 -29.26 -13.93 13.48
CA GLU A 185 -29.24 -14.26 12.06
C GLU A 185 -29.88 -13.16 11.20
N LYS A 186 -31.10 -12.74 11.55
CA LYS A 186 -31.86 -11.73 10.79
C LYS A 186 -31.14 -10.37 10.81
N ALA A 187 -30.62 -9.96 11.96
CA ALA A 187 -29.84 -8.73 12.12
C ALA A 187 -28.58 -8.73 11.24
N VAL A 188 -27.84 -9.85 11.21
CA VAL A 188 -26.64 -10.00 10.38
C VAL A 188 -27.01 -9.90 8.90
N ARG A 189 -28.08 -10.57 8.45
CA ARG A 189 -28.56 -10.48 7.06
C ARG A 189 -28.91 -9.05 6.65
N LEU A 190 -29.60 -8.29 7.52
CA LEU A 190 -29.93 -6.88 7.27
C LEU A 190 -28.67 -6.03 7.08
N ILE A 191 -27.67 -6.20 7.95
CA ILE A 191 -26.40 -5.46 7.83
C ILE A 191 -25.64 -5.85 6.58
N VAL A 192 -25.58 -7.14 6.25
CA VAL A 192 -24.91 -7.63 5.03
C VAL A 192 -25.57 -7.08 3.78
N GLU A 193 -26.90 -7.03 3.72
CA GLU A 193 -27.62 -6.43 2.60
C GLU A 193 -27.35 -4.93 2.49
N ALA A 194 -27.39 -4.20 3.60
CA ALA A 194 -27.04 -2.78 3.62
C ALA A 194 -25.59 -2.52 3.19
N LEU A 195 -24.65 -3.43 3.49
CA LEU A 195 -23.26 -3.34 3.06
C LEU A 195 -23.09 -3.56 1.55
N LYS A 196 -24.03 -4.23 0.86
CA LYS A 196 -24.02 -4.31 -0.62
C LYS A 196 -24.27 -2.93 -1.24
N ALA A 197 -25.23 -2.18 -0.69
CA ALA A 197 -25.55 -0.83 -1.15
C ALA A 197 -24.53 0.22 -0.68
N ALA A 198 -24.02 0.08 0.55
CA ALA A 198 -23.07 1.02 1.17
C ALA A 198 -21.93 0.28 1.90
N PRO A 199 -20.88 -0.16 1.18
CA PRO A 199 -19.76 -0.92 1.77
C PRO A 199 -19.01 -0.20 2.91
N TRP A 200 -19.14 1.14 2.95
CA TRP A 200 -18.52 2.04 3.92
C TRP A 200 -19.42 2.36 5.11
N ALA A 201 -20.59 1.71 5.23
CA ALA A 201 -21.54 1.96 6.29
C ALA A 201 -20.86 1.85 7.66
N ARG A 202 -21.14 2.86 8.51
CA ARG A 202 -20.60 2.94 9.87
C ARG A 202 -21.54 2.25 10.85
N VAL A 203 -21.01 1.92 12.02
CA VAL A 203 -21.77 1.28 13.09
C VAL A 203 -23.07 2.01 13.44
N ARG A 204 -23.11 3.35 13.39
CA ARG A 204 -24.34 4.13 13.65
C ARG A 204 -25.44 3.84 12.63
N VAL A 205 -25.06 3.65 11.37
CA VAL A 205 -26.00 3.30 10.30
C VAL A 205 -26.55 1.89 10.54
N ALA A 206 -25.68 0.95 10.94
CA ALA A 206 -26.10 -0.41 11.30
C ALA A 206 -27.04 -0.43 12.51
N ALA A 207 -26.71 0.28 13.59
CA ALA A 207 -27.55 0.34 14.78
C ALA A 207 -28.95 0.90 14.46
N ARG A 208 -29.01 2.03 13.73
CA ARG A 208 -30.30 2.62 13.31
C ARG A 208 -31.10 1.68 12.40
N LEU A 209 -30.42 1.03 11.44
CA LEU A 209 -31.05 0.06 10.54
C LEU A 209 -31.70 -1.10 11.32
N LEU A 210 -31.02 -1.63 12.34
CA LEU A 210 -31.54 -2.70 13.18
C LEU A 210 -32.80 -2.24 13.95
N GLU A 211 -32.80 -1.03 14.49
CA GLU A 211 -33.96 -0.47 15.19
C GLU A 211 -35.17 -0.29 14.27
N GLU A 212 -34.95 0.29 13.08
CA GLU A 212 -35.99 0.52 12.08
C GLU A 212 -36.64 -0.79 11.61
N ASN A 213 -35.93 -1.92 11.70
CA ASN A 213 -36.41 -3.25 11.33
C ASN A 213 -36.88 -4.10 12.52
N GLY A 214 -36.97 -3.52 13.71
CA GLY A 214 -37.47 -4.20 14.92
C GLY A 214 -36.46 -5.13 15.61
N GLU A 215 -35.20 -5.17 15.17
CA GLU A 215 -34.11 -5.96 15.75
C GLU A 215 -33.49 -5.25 16.96
N ARG A 216 -34.32 -4.88 17.94
CA ARG A 216 -33.92 -4.03 19.10
C ARG A 216 -32.78 -4.65 19.91
N GLU A 217 -32.85 -5.94 20.13
CA GLU A 217 -31.88 -6.66 20.94
C GLU A 217 -30.49 -6.70 20.28
N ALA A 218 -30.45 -6.93 18.96
CA ALA A 218 -29.23 -6.81 18.19
C ALA A 218 -28.68 -5.37 18.28
N ALA A 219 -29.54 -4.35 18.12
CA ALA A 219 -29.13 -2.95 18.23
C ALA A 219 -28.50 -2.63 19.59
N ASP A 220 -29.02 -3.21 20.69
CA ASP A 220 -28.44 -3.04 22.02
C ASP A 220 -27.08 -3.73 22.15
N ALA A 221 -26.92 -4.95 21.62
CA ALA A 221 -25.62 -5.62 21.55
C ALA A 221 -24.60 -4.77 20.75
N VAL A 222 -25.03 -4.15 19.64
CA VAL A 222 -24.20 -3.22 18.86
C VAL A 222 -23.77 -2.01 19.70
N ARG A 223 -24.66 -1.41 20.49
CA ARG A 223 -24.33 -0.27 21.35
C ARG A 223 -23.34 -0.64 22.45
N GLN A 224 -23.52 -1.80 23.08
CA GLN A 224 -22.59 -2.31 24.08
C GLN A 224 -21.19 -2.51 23.47
N PHE A 225 -21.11 -3.10 22.28
CA PHE A 225 -19.87 -3.27 21.54
C PHE A 225 -19.18 -1.93 21.22
N ILE A 226 -19.96 -0.91 20.81
CA ILE A 226 -19.43 0.46 20.61
C ILE A 226 -18.87 1.04 21.90
N GLY A 227 -19.62 0.91 23.00
CA GLY A 227 -19.25 1.44 24.32
C GLY A 227 -17.93 0.87 24.82
N ALA A 228 -17.68 -0.41 24.54
CA ALA A 228 -16.43 -1.10 24.86
C ALA A 228 -15.27 -0.78 23.92
N SER A 229 -15.53 -0.25 22.71
CA SER A 229 -14.49 0.03 21.72
C SER A 229 -13.76 1.36 22.00
N ALA A 230 -12.43 1.32 22.02
CA ALA A 230 -11.58 2.52 22.13
C ALA A 230 -11.84 3.55 21.02
N THR A 231 -12.30 3.10 19.84
CA THR A 231 -12.52 3.96 18.67
C THR A 231 -13.95 4.50 18.54
N ARG A 232 -14.85 4.07 19.45
CA ARG A 232 -16.30 4.37 19.53
C ARG A 232 -17.03 4.50 18.19
N ASN A 233 -16.91 5.65 17.52
CA ASN A 233 -17.65 5.98 16.30
C ASN A 233 -17.00 5.50 15.00
N ASN A 234 -15.73 5.10 15.02
CA ASN A 234 -15.02 4.71 13.79
C ASN A 234 -15.20 3.24 13.40
N THR A 235 -15.93 2.46 14.20
CA THR A 235 -16.25 1.05 13.92
C THR A 235 -17.13 0.92 12.67
N SER A 236 -16.77 -0.01 11.77
CA SER A 236 -17.54 -0.30 10.55
C SER A 236 -18.76 -1.16 10.85
N ALA A 237 -19.83 -1.03 10.05
CA ALA A 237 -20.98 -1.93 10.10
C ALA A 237 -20.57 -3.40 9.86
N ARG A 238 -19.52 -3.63 9.06
CA ARG A 238 -18.95 -4.95 8.84
C ARG A 238 -18.40 -5.59 10.11
N ALA A 239 -17.69 -4.83 10.94
CA ALA A 239 -17.16 -5.33 12.21
C ALA A 239 -18.30 -5.70 13.18
N VAL A 240 -19.40 -4.96 13.14
CA VAL A 240 -20.61 -5.21 13.92
C VAL A 240 -21.29 -6.50 13.51
N ALA A 241 -21.49 -6.73 12.21
CA ALA A 241 -22.05 -7.99 11.71
C ALA A 241 -21.20 -9.20 12.16
N ARG A 242 -19.86 -9.10 12.10
CA ARG A 242 -18.96 -10.15 12.60
C ARG A 242 -19.07 -10.37 14.11
N TYR A 243 -19.24 -9.30 14.88
CA TYR A 243 -19.44 -9.41 16.31
C TYR A 243 -20.73 -10.17 16.64
N LEU A 244 -21.84 -9.88 15.94
CA LEU A 244 -23.10 -10.60 16.12
C LEU A 244 -22.98 -12.08 15.73
N VAL A 245 -22.31 -12.41 14.61
CA VAL A 245 -21.99 -13.79 14.22
C VAL A 245 -21.17 -14.51 15.29
N HIS A 246 -20.20 -13.81 15.90
CA HIS A 246 -19.40 -14.37 16.99
C HIS A 246 -20.23 -14.68 18.24
N LEU A 247 -21.18 -13.81 18.61
CA LEU A 247 -22.10 -14.07 19.73
C LEU A 247 -22.96 -15.32 19.49
N ASP A 248 -23.51 -15.48 18.28
CA ASP A 248 -24.32 -16.66 17.92
C ASP A 248 -23.47 -17.94 17.93
N SER A 249 -22.24 -17.87 17.42
CA SER A 249 -21.32 -19.01 17.37
C SER A 249 -20.95 -19.49 18.77
N ASN A 250 -20.72 -18.58 19.72
CA ASN A 250 -20.43 -18.93 21.11
C ASN A 250 -21.66 -19.58 21.79
N ALA A 251 -22.86 -19.03 21.56
CA ALA A 251 -24.09 -19.61 22.12
C ALA A 251 -24.35 -21.03 21.59
N ALA A 252 -24.09 -21.28 20.30
CA ALA A 252 -24.21 -22.61 19.71
C ALA A 252 -23.21 -23.61 20.32
N ALA A 253 -21.98 -23.18 20.60
CA ALA A 253 -20.97 -24.03 21.25
C ALA A 253 -21.36 -24.42 22.69
N ASP A 254 -21.95 -23.48 23.44
CA ASP A 254 -22.41 -23.72 24.82
C ASP A 254 -23.56 -24.76 24.86
N THR A 255 -24.52 -24.66 23.93
CA THR A 255 -25.63 -25.64 23.85
C THR A 255 -25.15 -27.05 23.49
N SER A 256 -24.11 -27.17 22.66
CA SER A 256 -23.55 -28.45 22.23
C SER A 256 -22.83 -29.19 23.38
N THR A 257 -22.23 -28.44 24.32
CA THR A 257 -21.47 -29.00 25.44
C THR A 257 -22.39 -29.51 26.57
N GLY A 258 -23.59 -28.93 26.70
CA GLY A 258 -24.56 -29.30 27.74
C GLY A 258 -25.29 -30.63 27.52
N GLY A 259 -25.28 -31.18 26.29
CA GLY A 259 -26.04 -32.37 25.91
C GLY A 259 -25.33 -33.72 26.06
N GLN A 260 -24.09 -33.75 26.53
CA GLN A 260 -23.28 -34.99 26.67
C GLN A 260 -23.18 -35.52 28.12
N LYS A 261 -24.11 -35.14 29.00
CA LYS A 261 -24.17 -35.65 30.38
C LYS A 261 -25.19 -36.77 30.54
#